data_AF-A0A3N7E0E6-F1
#
_entry.id   AF-A0A3N7E0E6-F1
#
_cell.length_a   1.000
_cell.length_b   1.000
_cell.length_c   1.000
_cell.angle_alpha   90.00
_cell.angle_beta   90.00
_cell.angle_gamma   90.00
#
_symmetry.space_group_name_H-M   'P 1'
#
loop_
_entity.id
_entity.type
_entity.pdbx_description
1 polymer ?
#
loop_
_entity_poly.entity_id
_entity_poly.type
_entity_poly.pdbx_seq_one_letter_code
_entity_poly.pdbx_strand_id
1 'polypeptide(L)'
;MLVGLTILEKAESGDGEAWFGFPNLDIDKVDFTLLTTSLSYENIYSYVGLSDRRDIDAENVNVGNIKNIIRWLYVKDEEGETIVGDSRNISMLAAVVGRPDSLEDLIENKDLEAAFNLTSGPDEALQLALTDAHKLLEQAYRLLARARSPNSTHLDQAELNFDISRTIRNVLRDKIEDAR
;
A
#
# COMPACT_ATOMS: atom_id res chain seq x y z
N MET A 1 5.67 -22.49 -2.68
CA MET A 1 4.62 -23.50 -2.46
C MET A 1 4.67 -24.08 -1.05
N LEU A 2 5.82 -24.46 -0.50
CA LEU A 2 5.89 -24.96 0.89
C LEU A 2 5.56 -23.90 1.96
N VAL A 3 5.96 -22.64 1.76
CA VAL A 3 5.63 -21.53 2.69
C VAL A 3 4.13 -21.38 2.94
N GLY A 4 3.30 -21.47 1.90
CA GLY A 4 1.85 -21.36 2.07
C GLY A 4 1.28 -22.47 2.95
N LEU A 5 1.87 -23.67 2.89
CA LEU A 5 1.48 -24.77 3.77
C LEU A 5 1.86 -24.46 5.22
N THR A 6 3.10 -24.00 5.46
CA THR A 6 3.55 -23.58 6.80
C THR A 6 2.62 -22.51 7.41
N ILE A 7 2.17 -21.54 6.61
CA ILE A 7 1.24 -20.50 7.09
C ILE A 7 -0.16 -21.09 7.38
N LEU A 8 -0.66 -22.02 6.57
CA LEU A 8 -1.91 -22.71 6.86
C LEU A 8 -1.83 -23.58 8.10
N GLU A 9 -0.74 -24.34 8.29
CA GLU A 9 -0.53 -25.16 9.48
C GLU A 9 -0.49 -24.30 10.76
N LYS A 10 0.10 -23.10 10.68
CA LYS A 10 0.05 -22.11 11.77
C LYS A 10 -1.36 -21.57 12.02
N ALA A 11 -2.16 -21.38 10.97
CA ALA A 11 -3.56 -21.01 11.12
C ALA A 11 -4.40 -22.15 11.73
N GLU A 12 -4.19 -23.39 11.29
CA GLU A 12 -4.88 -24.58 11.78
C GLU A 12 -4.52 -24.90 13.23
N SER A 13 -3.26 -24.73 13.63
CA SER A 13 -2.85 -24.90 15.02
C SER A 13 -3.28 -23.74 15.92
N GLY A 14 -3.22 -22.51 15.42
CA GLY A 14 -3.69 -21.28 16.07
C GLY A 14 -3.04 -20.98 17.44
N ASP A 15 -3.08 -19.72 17.86
CA ASP A 15 -2.65 -19.36 19.23
C ASP A 15 -3.76 -19.67 20.24
N GLY A 16 -3.99 -20.97 20.48
CA GLY A 16 -4.95 -21.51 21.45
C GLY A 16 -6.20 -22.15 20.86
N GLU A 17 -6.65 -21.74 19.68
CA GLU A 17 -7.80 -22.34 18.96
C GLU A 17 -7.52 -22.47 17.46
N ALA A 18 -7.93 -23.61 16.89
CA ALA A 18 -7.80 -23.84 15.45
C ALA A 18 -8.50 -22.74 14.65
N TRP A 19 -7.82 -22.27 13.60
CA TRP A 19 -8.28 -21.16 12.77
C TRP A 19 -8.64 -19.89 13.56
N PHE A 20 -7.96 -19.67 14.68
CA PHE A 20 -8.15 -18.52 15.56
C PHE A 20 -9.57 -18.34 16.12
N GLY A 21 -10.37 -19.42 16.11
CA GLY A 21 -11.74 -19.41 16.60
C GLY A 21 -12.74 -18.64 15.72
N PHE A 22 -12.48 -18.49 14.41
CA PHE A 22 -13.38 -17.76 13.53
C PHE A 22 -14.71 -18.52 13.30
N PRO A 23 -15.87 -17.98 13.73
CA PRO A 23 -17.15 -18.71 13.65
C PRO A 23 -17.70 -18.83 12.22
N ASN A 24 -17.35 -17.88 11.34
CA ASN A 24 -17.82 -17.80 9.96
C ASN A 24 -16.75 -18.21 8.94
N LEU A 25 -15.82 -19.09 9.35
CA LEU A 25 -14.85 -19.68 8.45
C LEU A 25 -15.34 -21.05 7.97
N ASP A 26 -15.50 -21.20 6.66
CA ASP A 26 -15.78 -22.49 6.03
C ASP A 26 -14.44 -23.14 5.62
N ILE A 27 -13.94 -24.03 6.47
CA ILE A 27 -12.62 -24.66 6.31
C ILE A 27 -12.51 -25.41 4.98
N ASP A 28 -13.60 -26.04 4.53
CA ASP A 28 -13.63 -26.79 3.26
C ASP A 28 -13.49 -25.89 2.03
N LYS A 29 -13.65 -24.56 2.20
CA LYS A 29 -13.51 -23.54 1.15
C LYS A 29 -12.22 -22.73 1.24
N VAL A 30 -11.31 -23.08 2.14
CA VAL A 30 -10.01 -22.41 2.20
C VAL A 30 -9.19 -22.79 0.96
N ASP A 31 -9.13 -21.88 -0.01
CA ASP A 31 -8.35 -22.06 -1.22
C ASP A 31 -6.86 -21.76 -0.99
N PHE A 32 -6.04 -22.79 -1.06
CA PHE A 32 -4.58 -22.70 -0.98
C PHE A 32 -3.96 -21.76 -2.03
N THR A 33 -4.54 -21.72 -3.23
CA THR A 33 -4.07 -20.87 -4.33
C THR A 33 -4.24 -19.40 -3.98
N LEU A 34 -5.33 -19.05 -3.31
CA LEU A 34 -5.61 -17.68 -2.88
C LEU A 34 -4.56 -17.19 -1.87
N LEU A 35 -4.24 -18.02 -0.86
CA LEU A 35 -3.20 -17.68 0.12
C LEU A 35 -1.82 -17.57 -0.52
N THR A 36 -1.44 -18.56 -1.34
CA THR A 36 -0.11 -18.55 -1.98
C THR A 36 0.05 -17.42 -2.99
N THR A 37 -1.03 -17.01 -3.66
CA THR A 37 -1.06 -15.81 -4.49
C THR A 37 -0.86 -14.57 -3.63
N SER A 38 -1.53 -14.47 -2.48
CA SER A 38 -1.36 -13.36 -1.54
C SER A 38 0.08 -13.26 -1.02
N LEU A 39 0.67 -14.38 -0.60
CA LEU A 39 2.06 -14.45 -0.14
C LEU A 39 3.10 -14.25 -1.26
N SER A 40 2.68 -14.11 -2.52
CA SER A 40 3.59 -13.72 -3.61
C SER A 40 3.89 -12.22 -3.62
N TYR A 41 3.08 -11.40 -2.94
CA TYR A 41 3.28 -9.97 -2.79
C TYR A 41 4.18 -9.65 -1.61
N GLU A 42 5.17 -8.76 -1.83
CA GLU A 42 6.17 -8.38 -0.83
C GLU A 42 5.60 -7.78 0.44
N ASN A 43 4.68 -6.84 0.30
CA ASN A 43 4.02 -6.22 1.44
C ASN A 43 3.30 -7.26 2.32
N ILE A 44 2.73 -8.31 1.71
CA ILE A 44 1.99 -9.34 2.44
C ILE A 44 2.93 -10.32 3.13
N TYR A 45 3.93 -10.88 2.43
CA TYR A 45 4.84 -11.84 3.08
C TYR A 45 5.67 -11.15 4.18
N SER A 46 6.08 -9.89 3.97
CA SER A 46 6.82 -9.12 4.97
C SER A 46 5.94 -8.80 6.18
N TYR A 47 4.67 -8.46 5.94
CA TYR A 47 3.71 -8.20 7.01
C TYR A 47 3.50 -9.42 7.91
N VAL A 48 3.41 -10.62 7.36
CA VAL A 48 3.30 -11.83 8.19
C VAL A 48 4.64 -12.25 8.82
N GLY A 49 5.74 -11.55 8.55
CA GLY A 49 7.06 -11.79 9.15
C GLY A 49 7.95 -12.79 8.40
N LEU A 50 7.66 -13.06 7.12
CA LEU A 50 8.52 -13.86 6.26
C LEU A 50 9.61 -12.98 5.63
N SER A 51 10.81 -13.53 5.47
CA SER A 51 11.94 -12.83 4.83
C SER A 51 11.84 -12.81 3.30
N ASP A 52 11.34 -13.90 2.68
CA ASP A 52 10.96 -13.95 1.27
C ASP A 52 9.87 -15.02 1.03
N ARG A 53 9.31 -15.07 -0.19
CA ARG A 53 8.25 -16.03 -0.60
C ARG A 53 8.61 -17.54 -0.54
N ARG A 54 9.86 -17.87 -0.21
CA ARG A 54 10.45 -19.21 -0.06
C ARG A 54 10.99 -19.45 1.36
N ASP A 55 10.73 -18.54 2.29
CA ASP A 55 11.06 -18.71 3.71
C ASP A 55 10.17 -19.80 4.34
N ILE A 56 10.60 -21.06 4.20
CA ILE A 56 9.86 -22.25 4.63
C ILE A 56 9.89 -22.37 6.15
N ASP A 57 11.00 -21.96 6.77
CA ASP A 57 11.23 -22.09 8.20
C ASP A 57 10.30 -21.16 9.00
N ALA A 58 9.96 -20.00 8.42
CA ALA A 58 8.93 -19.11 8.95
C ALA A 58 9.17 -18.78 10.44
N GLU A 59 10.44 -18.60 10.83
CA GLU A 59 10.87 -18.45 12.22
C GLU A 59 10.34 -17.15 12.84
N ASN A 60 10.27 -16.08 12.05
CA ASN A 60 9.93 -14.73 12.50
C ASN A 60 8.45 -14.36 12.27
N VAL A 61 7.62 -15.33 11.90
CA VAL A 61 6.24 -15.00 11.53
C VAL A 61 5.42 -14.50 12.70
N ASN A 62 4.59 -13.49 12.42
CA ASN A 62 3.69 -12.90 13.37
C ASN A 62 2.30 -13.53 13.24
N VAL A 63 1.90 -14.30 14.26
CA VAL A 63 0.62 -15.02 14.29
C VAL A 63 -0.59 -14.08 14.24
N GLY A 64 -0.50 -12.89 14.85
CA GLY A 64 -1.57 -11.88 14.76
C GLY A 64 -1.74 -11.34 13.34
N ASN A 65 -0.65 -11.15 12.61
CA ASN A 65 -0.70 -10.71 11.22
C ASN A 65 -1.21 -11.83 10.30
N ILE A 66 -0.84 -13.09 10.56
CA ILE A 66 -1.44 -14.26 9.88
C ILE A 66 -2.95 -14.29 10.12
N LYS A 67 -3.40 -14.08 11.37
CA LYS A 67 -4.83 -14.03 11.72
C LYS A 67 -5.58 -12.98 10.90
N ASN A 68 -4.99 -11.80 10.69
CA ASN A 68 -5.58 -10.76 9.84
C ASN A 68 -5.68 -11.21 8.37
N ILE A 69 -4.61 -11.76 7.80
CA ILE A 69 -4.63 -12.27 6.41
C ILE A 69 -5.69 -13.36 6.23
N ILE A 70 -5.75 -14.34 7.13
CA ILE A 70 -6.77 -15.41 7.09
C ILE A 70 -8.17 -14.83 7.21
N ARG A 71 -8.36 -13.85 8.10
CA ARG A 71 -9.65 -13.16 8.25
C ARG A 71 -10.09 -12.49 6.95
N TRP A 72 -9.20 -11.72 6.33
CA TRP A 72 -9.55 -10.94 5.14
C TRP A 72 -9.81 -11.79 3.91
N LEU A 73 -9.13 -12.94 3.79
CA LEU A 73 -9.26 -13.85 2.65
C LEU A 73 -10.43 -14.82 2.76
N TYR A 74 -10.80 -15.26 3.97
CA TYR A 74 -11.68 -16.43 4.12
C TYR A 74 -12.85 -16.25 5.08
N VAL A 75 -12.79 -15.30 6.01
CA VAL A 75 -13.86 -15.13 7.01
C VAL A 75 -14.94 -14.22 6.44
N LYS A 76 -16.16 -14.75 6.40
CA LYS A 76 -17.32 -14.04 5.87
C LYS A 76 -17.94 -13.11 6.91
N ASP A 77 -18.36 -11.94 6.46
CA ASP A 77 -19.15 -10.98 7.23
C ASP A 77 -20.64 -11.37 7.29
N GLU A 78 -21.48 -10.44 7.75
CA GLU A 78 -22.93 -10.65 7.87
C GLU A 78 -23.64 -10.76 6.50
N GLU A 79 -23.04 -10.22 5.44
CA GLU A 79 -23.54 -10.29 4.07
C GLU A 79 -23.06 -11.55 3.34
N GLY A 80 -22.14 -12.30 3.94
CA GLY A 80 -21.59 -13.54 3.40
C GLY A 80 -20.37 -13.34 2.51
N GLU A 81 -19.80 -12.13 2.51
CA GLU A 81 -18.64 -11.74 1.72
C GLU A 81 -17.37 -11.68 2.59
N THR A 82 -16.21 -11.86 1.97
CA THR A 82 -14.92 -11.65 2.65
C THR A 82 -14.41 -10.25 2.31
N ILE A 83 -13.52 -9.70 3.13
CA ILE A 83 -12.98 -8.34 2.92
C ILE A 83 -12.25 -8.22 1.58
N VAL A 84 -11.57 -9.28 1.13
CA VAL A 84 -10.95 -9.30 -0.20
C VAL A 84 -11.97 -9.59 -1.31
N GLY A 85 -12.94 -10.47 -1.05
CA GLY A 85 -13.93 -10.91 -2.02
C GLY A 85 -13.31 -11.76 -3.13
N ASP A 86 -12.80 -11.11 -4.18
CA ASP A 86 -12.20 -11.75 -5.36
C ASP A 86 -10.66 -11.72 -5.31
N SER A 87 -10.02 -12.80 -5.76
CA SER A 87 -8.57 -12.90 -5.94
C SER A 87 -7.90 -11.71 -6.65
N ARG A 88 -8.61 -11.02 -7.54
CA ARG A 88 -8.13 -9.82 -8.26
C ARG A 88 -7.85 -8.65 -7.32
N ASN A 89 -8.48 -8.62 -6.14
CA ASN A 89 -8.30 -7.59 -5.12
C ASN A 89 -7.11 -7.89 -4.19
N ILE A 90 -6.37 -8.99 -4.38
CA ILE A 90 -5.16 -9.26 -3.59
C ILE A 90 -4.10 -8.17 -3.80
N SER A 91 -3.99 -7.62 -5.01
CA SER A 91 -3.08 -6.50 -5.29
C SER A 91 -3.44 -5.25 -4.48
N MET A 92 -4.74 -5.02 -4.29
CA MET A 92 -5.30 -3.95 -3.48
C MET A 92 -4.98 -4.15 -2.00
N LEU A 93 -5.18 -5.37 -1.49
CA LEU A 93 -4.78 -5.75 -0.13
C LEU A 93 -3.28 -5.55 0.08
N ALA A 94 -2.45 -5.96 -0.88
CA ALA A 94 -1.01 -5.79 -0.80
C ALA A 94 -0.60 -4.30 -0.71
N ALA A 95 -1.26 -3.42 -1.46
CA ALA A 95 -1.01 -1.98 -1.36
C ALA A 95 -1.41 -1.43 0.02
N VAL A 96 -2.56 -1.84 0.54
CA VAL A 96 -3.06 -1.44 1.87
C VAL A 96 -2.14 -1.89 2.99
N VAL A 97 -1.76 -3.16 3.00
CA VAL A 97 -0.85 -3.73 4.01
C VAL A 97 0.53 -3.06 4.00
N GLY A 98 0.96 -2.54 2.84
CA GLY A 98 2.23 -1.81 2.71
C GLY A 98 2.23 -0.40 3.32
N ARG A 99 1.09 0.11 3.80
CA ARG A 99 0.97 1.46 4.36
C ARG A 99 0.29 1.44 5.73
N PRO A 100 0.96 1.92 6.80
CA PRO A 100 0.42 1.88 8.16
C PRO A 100 -0.98 2.51 8.29
N ASP A 101 -1.18 3.70 7.73
CA ASP A 101 -2.46 4.42 7.84
C ASP A 101 -3.61 3.67 7.13
N SER A 102 -3.34 3.12 5.95
CA SER A 102 -4.30 2.30 5.20
C SER A 102 -4.60 0.98 5.90
N LEU A 103 -3.58 0.35 6.48
CA LEU A 103 -3.70 -0.90 7.23
C LEU A 103 -4.53 -0.70 8.51
N GLU A 104 -4.31 0.39 9.24
CA GLU A 104 -5.08 0.74 10.43
C GLU A 104 -6.56 0.95 10.06
N ASP A 105 -6.83 1.69 8.99
CA ASP A 105 -8.19 1.86 8.46
C ASP A 105 -8.85 0.53 8.08
N LEU A 106 -8.13 -0.39 7.42
CA LEU A 106 -8.64 -1.72 7.08
C LEU A 106 -8.99 -2.55 8.33
N ILE A 107 -8.16 -2.47 9.37
CA ILE A 107 -8.39 -3.21 10.63
C ILE A 107 -9.63 -2.68 11.36
N GLU A 108 -9.82 -1.37 11.38
CA GLU A 108 -10.93 -0.71 12.07
C GLU A 108 -12.25 -0.82 11.29
N ASN A 109 -12.23 -0.44 10.02
CA ASN A 109 -13.43 -0.22 9.20
C ASN A 109 -13.81 -1.43 8.34
N LYS A 110 -12.87 -2.37 8.11
CA LYS A 110 -13.07 -3.59 7.31
C LYS A 110 -13.53 -3.32 5.88
N ASP A 111 -13.17 -2.16 5.34
CA ASP A 111 -13.48 -1.77 3.96
C ASP A 111 -12.18 -1.68 3.17
N LEU A 112 -11.94 -2.67 2.30
CA LEU A 112 -10.72 -2.73 1.49
C LEU A 112 -10.67 -1.59 0.46
N GLU A 113 -11.82 -1.14 -0.03
CA GLU A 113 -11.91 -0.06 -1.03
C GLU A 113 -11.58 1.29 -0.41
N ALA A 114 -12.16 1.60 0.73
CA ALA A 114 -11.82 2.79 1.50
C ALA A 114 -10.33 2.81 1.88
N ALA A 115 -9.82 1.72 2.45
CA ALA A 115 -8.42 1.61 2.87
C ALA A 115 -7.45 1.76 1.69
N PHE A 116 -7.78 1.21 0.53
CA PHE A 116 -6.95 1.33 -0.67
C PHE A 116 -6.90 2.75 -1.20
N ASN A 117 -7.98 3.53 -1.14
CA ASN A 117 -7.94 4.94 -1.54
C ASN A 117 -6.94 5.75 -0.70
N LEU A 118 -6.74 5.38 0.57
CA LEU A 118 -5.70 5.99 1.42
C LEU A 118 -4.28 5.63 0.95
N THR A 119 -4.10 4.54 0.20
CA THR A 119 -2.80 4.13 -0.32
C THR A 119 -2.27 5.06 -1.42
N SER A 120 -3.15 5.78 -2.11
CA SER A 120 -2.77 6.72 -3.17
C SER A 120 -2.44 8.11 -2.65
N GLY A 121 -2.79 8.44 -1.40
CA GLY A 121 -2.82 9.81 -0.87
C GLY A 121 -1.54 10.62 -1.09
N PRO A 122 -0.37 10.21 -0.57
CA PRO A 122 0.91 10.89 -0.78
C PRO A 122 1.35 11.07 -2.24
N ASP A 123 1.13 10.06 -3.10
CA ASP A 123 1.60 10.10 -4.49
C ASP A 123 0.66 10.96 -5.36
N GLU A 124 -0.65 10.85 -5.14
CA GLU A 124 -1.64 11.73 -5.75
C GLU A 124 -1.49 13.18 -5.26
N ALA A 125 -1.23 13.39 -3.97
CA ALA A 125 -0.97 14.72 -3.42
C ALA A 125 0.29 15.35 -4.02
N LEU A 126 1.36 14.57 -4.19
CA LEU A 126 2.58 15.02 -4.86
C LEU A 126 2.31 15.35 -6.34
N GLN A 127 1.60 14.49 -7.06
CA GLN A 127 1.23 14.70 -8.46
C GLN A 127 0.37 15.96 -8.64
N LEU A 128 -0.61 16.17 -7.77
CA LEU A 128 -1.47 17.37 -7.78
C LEU A 128 -0.65 18.63 -7.50
N ALA A 129 0.20 18.62 -6.47
CA ALA A 129 1.05 19.75 -6.13
C ALA A 129 2.03 20.12 -7.26
N LEU A 130 2.65 19.13 -7.91
CA LEU A 130 3.51 19.36 -9.08
C LEU A 130 2.74 19.96 -10.26
N THR A 131 1.53 19.46 -10.50
CA THR A 131 0.64 19.95 -11.57
C THR A 131 0.24 21.40 -11.33
N ASP A 132 -0.11 21.76 -10.10
CA ASP A 132 -0.52 23.12 -9.75
C ASP A 132 0.66 24.09 -9.73
N ALA A 133 1.83 23.67 -9.25
CA ALA A 133 3.06 24.46 -9.35
C ALA A 133 3.40 24.80 -10.81
N HIS A 134 3.26 23.84 -11.73
CA HIS A 134 3.48 24.06 -13.15
C HIS A 134 2.53 25.13 -13.73
N LYS A 135 1.22 25.03 -13.43
CA LYS A 135 0.22 26.03 -13.88
C LYS A 135 0.56 27.45 -13.41
N LEU A 136 0.99 27.60 -12.16
CA LEU A 136 1.38 28.89 -11.59
C LEU A 136 2.64 29.45 -12.25
N LEU A 137 3.65 28.61 -12.52
CA LEU A 137 4.86 29.03 -13.22
C LEU A 137 4.56 29.44 -14.68
N GLU A 138 3.70 28.71 -15.39
CA GLU A 138 3.25 29.13 -16.72
C GLU A 138 2.50 30.47 -16.68
N GLN A 139 1.67 30.69 -15.67
CA GLN A 139 0.95 31.95 -15.50
C GLN A 139 1.94 33.11 -15.28
N ALA A 140 2.94 32.92 -14.40
CA ALA A 140 3.99 33.91 -14.17
C ALA A 140 4.75 34.22 -15.47
N TYR A 141 5.10 33.18 -16.26
CA TYR A 141 5.74 33.35 -17.56
C TYR A 141 4.89 34.18 -18.53
N ARG A 142 3.58 33.90 -18.62
CA ARG A 142 2.65 34.69 -19.47
C ARG A 142 2.57 36.15 -19.05
N LEU A 143 2.73 36.45 -17.76
CA LEU A 143 2.70 37.83 -17.24
C LEU A 143 3.97 38.61 -17.56
N LEU A 144 5.12 37.95 -17.78
CA LEU A 144 6.37 38.63 -18.16
C LEU A 144 6.21 39.46 -19.43
N ALA A 145 5.48 38.95 -20.43
CA ALA A 145 5.20 39.68 -21.68
C ALA A 145 4.39 40.97 -21.47
N ARG A 146 3.71 41.12 -20.33
CA ARG A 146 2.89 42.29 -19.97
C ARG A 146 3.54 43.16 -18.90
N ALA A 147 4.60 42.67 -18.26
CA ALA A 147 5.28 43.37 -17.20
C ALA A 147 6.06 44.55 -17.76
N ARG A 148 5.69 45.77 -17.37
CA ARG A 148 6.33 47.00 -17.86
C ARG A 148 7.68 47.28 -17.20
N SER A 149 7.87 46.78 -15.98
CA SER A 149 9.08 47.03 -15.19
C SER A 149 9.42 45.83 -14.30
N PRO A 150 9.91 44.70 -14.87
CA PRO A 150 10.59 43.67 -14.10
C PRO A 150 11.71 44.29 -13.25
N ASN A 151 11.95 43.74 -12.07
CA ASN A 151 12.91 44.30 -11.10
C ASN A 151 13.64 43.15 -10.39
N SER A 152 14.60 43.49 -9.53
CA SER A 152 15.42 42.51 -8.82
C SER A 152 14.58 41.56 -7.96
N THR A 153 13.54 42.04 -7.29
CA THR A 153 12.65 41.18 -6.48
C THR A 153 11.96 40.10 -7.32
N HIS A 154 11.54 40.42 -8.55
CA HIS A 154 10.98 39.42 -9.46
C HIS A 154 12.02 38.38 -9.89
N LEU A 155 13.28 38.81 -10.09
CA LEU A 155 14.38 37.91 -10.44
C LEU A 155 14.74 37.00 -9.28
N ASP A 156 14.90 37.54 -8.07
CA ASP A 156 15.20 36.78 -6.85
C ASP A 156 14.14 35.68 -6.61
N GLN A 157 12.85 36.01 -6.79
CA GLN A 157 11.78 35.03 -6.64
C GLN A 157 11.80 33.95 -7.74
N ALA A 158 12.19 34.30 -8.96
CA ALA A 158 12.35 33.33 -10.04
C ALA A 158 13.52 32.37 -9.78
N GLU A 159 14.62 32.85 -9.20
CA GLU A 159 15.75 32.02 -8.79
C GLU A 159 15.36 31.03 -7.69
N LEU A 160 14.65 31.48 -6.64
CA LEU A 160 14.13 30.58 -5.60
C LEU A 160 13.22 29.49 -6.17
N ASN A 161 12.32 29.85 -7.09
CA ASN A 161 11.43 28.90 -7.76
C ASN A 161 12.22 27.89 -8.63
N PHE A 162 13.30 28.33 -9.27
CA PHE A 162 14.17 27.46 -10.06
C PHE A 162 14.90 26.45 -9.18
N ASP A 163 15.49 26.90 -8.07
CA ASP A 163 16.27 26.05 -7.17
C ASP A 163 15.42 24.96 -6.53
N ILE A 164 14.21 25.29 -6.07
CA ILE A 164 13.31 24.29 -5.50
C ILE A 164 12.82 23.30 -6.57
N SER A 165 12.49 23.78 -7.77
CA SER A 165 12.08 22.91 -8.89
C SER A 165 13.18 21.93 -9.29
N ARG A 166 14.43 22.39 -9.31
CA ARG A 166 15.61 21.55 -9.57
C ARG A 166 15.79 20.50 -8.49
N THR A 167 15.63 20.88 -7.22
CA THR A 167 15.76 19.98 -6.07
C THR A 167 14.72 18.87 -6.14
N ILE A 168 13.44 19.23 -6.34
CA ILE A 168 12.33 18.28 -6.48
C ILE A 168 12.63 17.27 -7.59
N ARG A 169 13.05 17.74 -8.78
CA ARG A 169 13.38 16.88 -9.91
C ARG A 169 14.49 15.87 -9.58
N ASN A 170 15.56 16.33 -8.93
CA ASN A 170 16.68 15.46 -8.60
C ASN A 170 16.26 14.38 -7.60
N VAL A 171 15.56 14.75 -6.52
CA VAL A 171 15.05 13.80 -5.52
C VAL A 171 14.10 12.78 -6.16
N LEU A 172 13.21 13.20 -7.06
CA LEU A 172 12.34 12.28 -7.80
C LEU A 172 13.14 11.30 -8.66
N ARG A 173 14.16 11.78 -9.37
CA ARG A 173 14.99 10.93 -10.22
C ARG A 173 15.73 9.89 -9.38
N ASP A 174 16.35 10.32 -8.29
CA ASP A 174 17.10 9.43 -7.41
C ASP A 174 16.16 8.34 -6.83
N LYS A 175 14.96 8.74 -6.35
CA LYS A 175 13.93 7.79 -5.88
C LYS A 175 13.45 6.81 -6.96
N ILE A 176 13.36 7.23 -8.22
CA ILE A 176 12.95 6.36 -9.35
C ILE A 176 14.09 5.42 -9.76
N GLU A 177 15.34 5.88 -9.70
CA GLU A 177 16.52 5.07 -9.99
C GLU A 177 16.75 4.00 -8.91
N ASP A 178 16.57 4.35 -7.63
CA ASP A 178 16.67 3.41 -6.50
C ASP A 178 15.56 2.33 -6.48
N ALA A 179 14.45 2.58 -7.17
CA ALA A 179 13.30 1.67 -7.26
C ALA A 179 13.37 0.70 -8.47
N ARG A 180 14.44 0.72 -9.27
CA ARG A 180 14.64 -0.13 -10.46
C ARG A 180 15.71 -1.18 -10.25
#